data_AF-R9KF50-F1
#
_entry.id   AF-R9KF50-F1
#
_cell.length_a   1.000
_cell.length_b   1.000
_cell.length_c   1.000
_cell.angle_alpha   90.00
_cell.angle_beta   90.00
_cell.angle_gamma   90.00
#
_symmetry.space_group_name_H-M   'P 1'
#
loop_
_entity.id
_entity.type
_entity.pdbx_description
1 polymer ?
#
loop_
_entity_poly.entity_id
_entity_poly.type
_entity_poly.pdbx_seq_one_letter_code
_entity_poly.pdbx_strand_id
1 'polypeptide(L)'
;MANLIDHIGAIHICVTDPKKSYIVGASDAANKEFQDSFGDFGPMPKEIRDKCTPEAHDVLVKAGMKRFVCENYNDILKVKGMPGCILADENGKEVTNQVTALMYEYHTGKISKEEVVGKVRDICLDMRVYQSQSRHTTGYDKKDNLQILGQLYELFQKKNVTNAVAACYEKGEELARQNGAGDRDDWLYYDADYYYAAEEMRGLIQQAISSVAGEWETDVPDFEELERNTLYTLDGKMDFNSVWNWRALNRYCGTISDFNEAPPEGFSFFFQEDKYQAQEGLSPLERQKGAIRIAFGNKIWEVDVPFNNSLVFGAVQEKFNAGELFRDYVGQGEADARLLSFLGKFHVFTSAYGHNMDW
;
A
#
# COMPACT_ATOMS: atom_id res chain seq x y z
N MET A 1 -17.55 -29.48 -32.14
CA MET A 1 -16.60 -28.36 -32.10
C MET A 1 -17.09 -27.40 -31.04
N ALA A 2 -16.65 -27.60 -29.79
CA ALA A 2 -16.80 -26.57 -28.78
C ALA A 2 -15.97 -25.37 -29.26
N ASN A 3 -16.55 -24.17 -29.29
CA ASN A 3 -15.84 -22.98 -29.74
C ASN A 3 -14.55 -22.85 -28.93
N LEU A 4 -13.41 -22.76 -29.61
CA LEU A 4 -12.10 -22.53 -29.01
C LEU A 4 -11.96 -21.11 -28.41
N ILE A 5 -13.08 -20.42 -28.16
CA ILE A 5 -13.18 -18.97 -27.93
C ILE A 5 -13.26 -18.62 -26.44
N ASP A 6 -13.49 -19.59 -25.53
CA ASP A 6 -14.00 -19.26 -24.19
C ASP A 6 -13.13 -19.76 -23.01
N HIS A 7 -11.80 -19.76 -23.13
CA HIS A 7 -10.91 -20.12 -22.01
C HIS A 7 -10.05 -18.94 -21.56
N ILE A 8 -10.21 -18.51 -20.31
CA ILE A 8 -9.38 -17.45 -19.72
C ILE A 8 -7.90 -17.83 -19.82
N GLY A 9 -7.10 -16.90 -20.31
CA GLY A 9 -5.67 -17.07 -20.55
C GLY A 9 -5.31 -17.78 -21.86
N ALA A 10 -6.29 -18.21 -22.65
CA ALA A 10 -6.02 -18.70 -24.00
C ALA A 10 -5.45 -17.58 -24.89
N ILE A 11 -4.46 -17.94 -25.72
CA ILE A 11 -3.79 -17.01 -26.62
C ILE A 11 -4.39 -17.16 -28.02
N HIS A 12 -5.01 -16.11 -28.54
CA HIS A 12 -5.48 -16.04 -29.91
C HIS A 12 -4.43 -15.36 -30.78
N ILE A 13 -3.83 -16.12 -31.69
CA ILE A 13 -2.85 -15.60 -32.65
C ILE A 13 -3.54 -15.25 -33.95
N CYS A 14 -3.47 -13.97 -34.35
CA CYS A 14 -3.93 -13.54 -35.67
C CYS A 14 -2.83 -13.79 -36.72
N VAL A 15 -3.03 -14.84 -37.51
CA VAL A 15 -2.09 -15.31 -38.55
C VAL A 15 -1.77 -14.26 -39.61
N THR A 16 -2.73 -13.37 -39.91
CA THR A 16 -2.60 -12.34 -40.95
C THR A 16 -1.97 -11.05 -40.45
N ASP A 17 -2.10 -10.76 -39.16
CA ASP A 17 -1.68 -9.51 -38.53
C ASP A 17 -1.39 -9.78 -37.05
N PRO A 18 -0.15 -10.17 -36.70
CA PRO A 18 0.20 -10.58 -35.34
C PRO A 18 -0.12 -9.54 -34.27
N LYS A 19 -0.15 -8.24 -34.63
CA LYS A 19 -0.52 -7.14 -33.72
C LYS A 19 -2.00 -7.11 -33.35
N LYS A 20 -2.83 -7.96 -33.97
CA LYS A 20 -4.23 -8.22 -33.58
C LYS A 20 -4.40 -9.46 -32.70
N SER A 21 -3.30 -10.09 -32.30
CA SER A 21 -3.34 -11.20 -31.36
C SER A 21 -3.71 -10.71 -29.97
N TYR A 22 -4.34 -11.55 -29.16
CA TYR A 22 -4.77 -11.18 -27.81
C TYR A 22 -4.84 -12.41 -26.89
N ILE A 23 -4.88 -12.15 -25.60
CA ILE A 23 -5.05 -13.11 -24.52
C ILE A 23 -6.46 -12.93 -23.94
N VAL A 24 -7.24 -14.01 -23.91
CA VAL A 24 -8.62 -13.96 -23.42
C VAL A 24 -8.63 -13.58 -21.93
N GLY A 25 -9.35 -12.51 -21.61
CA GLY A 25 -9.56 -12.05 -20.23
C GLY A 25 -8.43 -11.22 -19.65
N ALA A 26 -7.37 -10.92 -20.41
CA ALA A 26 -6.32 -10.00 -19.99
C ALA A 26 -6.79 -8.54 -20.12
N SER A 27 -6.16 -7.65 -19.37
CA SER A 27 -6.36 -6.21 -19.49
C SER A 27 -5.95 -5.71 -20.88
N ASP A 28 -6.48 -4.54 -21.29
CA ASP A 28 -6.07 -3.90 -22.54
C ASP A 28 -4.57 -3.56 -22.53
N ALA A 29 -4.02 -3.22 -21.36
CA ALA A 29 -2.60 -2.95 -21.19
C ALA A 29 -1.74 -4.20 -21.41
N ALA A 30 -2.09 -5.32 -20.78
CA ALA A 30 -1.39 -6.59 -20.97
C ALA A 30 -1.52 -7.12 -22.41
N ASN A 31 -2.70 -6.96 -23.02
CA ASN A 31 -2.90 -7.30 -24.43
C ASN A 31 -2.04 -6.42 -25.35
N LYS A 32 -1.91 -5.13 -25.05
CA LYS A 32 -1.03 -4.23 -25.80
C LYS A 32 0.45 -4.62 -25.64
N GLU A 33 0.91 -4.91 -24.43
CA GLU A 33 2.29 -5.39 -24.20
C GLU A 33 2.56 -6.69 -24.94
N PHE A 34 1.61 -7.63 -24.92
CA PHE A 34 1.68 -8.87 -25.69
C PHE A 34 1.79 -8.59 -27.19
N GLN A 35 0.99 -7.66 -27.72
CA GLN A 35 1.02 -7.25 -29.12
C GLN A 35 2.35 -6.57 -29.50
N ASP A 36 2.88 -5.71 -28.63
CA ASP A 36 4.15 -5.00 -28.82
C ASP A 36 5.36 -5.95 -28.70
N SER A 37 5.20 -7.10 -28.04
CA SER A 37 6.22 -8.15 -27.98
C SER A 37 6.48 -8.82 -29.33
N PHE A 38 5.49 -8.80 -30.23
CA PHE A 38 5.71 -9.14 -31.62
C PHE A 38 6.47 -7.98 -32.27
N GLY A 39 7.73 -8.21 -32.66
CA GLY A 39 8.49 -7.22 -33.43
C GLY A 39 7.82 -6.87 -34.77
N ASP A 40 8.50 -6.13 -35.64
CA ASP A 40 8.03 -5.90 -37.03
C ASP A 40 8.21 -7.15 -37.90
N PHE A 41 7.62 -8.26 -37.46
CA PHE A 41 7.21 -9.31 -38.34
C PHE A 41 6.15 -8.69 -39.27
N GLY A 42 6.48 -8.56 -40.56
CA GLY A 42 5.46 -8.36 -41.58
C GLY A 42 4.41 -9.49 -41.57
N PRO A 43 3.57 -9.64 -42.61
CA PRO A 43 2.67 -10.80 -42.69
C PRO A 43 3.47 -12.08 -42.47
N MET A 44 2.93 -13.04 -41.70
CA MET A 44 3.64 -14.28 -41.37
C MET A 44 4.24 -14.91 -42.63
N PRO A 45 5.45 -15.51 -42.54
CA PRO A 45 6.08 -16.18 -43.67
C PRO A 45 5.09 -17.09 -44.39
N LYS A 46 5.05 -16.99 -45.73
CA LYS A 46 4.10 -17.72 -46.58
C LYS A 46 4.11 -19.23 -46.28
N GLU A 47 5.27 -19.78 -45.90
CA GLU A 47 5.37 -21.20 -45.55
C GLU A 47 4.60 -21.58 -44.28
N ILE A 48 4.44 -20.68 -43.31
CA ILE A 48 3.64 -20.94 -42.09
C ILE A 48 2.15 -20.83 -42.41
N ARG A 49 1.77 -19.83 -43.21
CA ARG A 49 0.39 -19.59 -43.64
C ARG A 49 -0.18 -20.76 -44.45
N ASP A 50 0.64 -21.32 -45.35
CA ASP A 50 0.21 -22.32 -46.31
C ASP A 50 0.39 -23.77 -45.82
N LYS A 51 1.16 -24.00 -44.73
CA LYS A 51 1.43 -25.37 -44.25
C LYS A 51 0.61 -25.83 -43.05
N CYS A 52 0.16 -24.98 -42.12
CA CYS A 52 -0.58 -25.38 -40.90
C CYS A 52 -0.27 -26.82 -40.43
N THR A 53 1.02 -27.16 -40.32
CA THR A 53 1.44 -28.49 -39.84
C THR A 53 1.52 -28.47 -38.32
N PRO A 54 1.39 -29.62 -37.64
CA PRO A 54 0.94 -29.70 -36.25
C PRO A 54 1.90 -29.21 -35.16
N GLU A 55 3.12 -28.76 -35.47
CA GLU A 55 4.02 -28.28 -34.41
C GLU A 55 3.82 -26.78 -34.13
N ALA A 56 2.68 -26.44 -33.53
CA ALA A 56 2.37 -25.08 -33.04
C ALA A 56 3.52 -24.46 -32.24
N HIS A 57 4.30 -25.27 -31.52
CA HIS A 57 5.48 -24.86 -30.77
C HIS A 57 6.54 -24.13 -31.62
N ASP A 58 6.86 -24.61 -32.82
CA ASP A 58 7.91 -24.01 -33.67
C ASP A 58 7.47 -22.65 -34.24
N VAL A 59 6.18 -22.50 -34.53
CA VAL A 59 5.57 -21.23 -34.96
C VAL A 59 5.59 -20.20 -33.83
N LEU A 60 5.24 -20.61 -32.60
CA LEU A 60 5.21 -19.71 -31.45
C LEU A 60 6.61 -19.27 -31.01
N VAL A 61 7.61 -20.18 -31.02
CA VAL A 61 9.02 -19.83 -30.77
C VAL A 61 9.53 -18.85 -31.82
N LYS A 62 9.25 -19.09 -33.11
CA LYS A 62 9.65 -18.20 -34.21
C LYS A 62 8.94 -16.84 -34.16
N ALA A 63 7.73 -16.79 -33.61
CA ALA A 63 7.01 -15.55 -33.33
C ALA A 63 7.53 -14.79 -32.11
N GLY A 64 8.57 -15.28 -31.43
CA GLY A 64 9.23 -14.60 -30.31
C GLY A 64 8.69 -14.98 -28.93
N MET A 65 7.77 -15.95 -28.83
CA MET A 65 7.28 -16.43 -27.54
C MET A 65 8.35 -17.27 -26.83
N LYS A 66 8.81 -16.80 -25.66
CA LYS A 66 9.91 -17.42 -24.90
C LYS A 66 9.47 -18.28 -23.71
N ARG A 67 8.19 -18.27 -23.34
CA ARG A 67 7.67 -19.03 -22.19
C ARG A 67 6.56 -19.98 -22.64
N PHE A 68 6.79 -21.27 -22.42
CA PHE A 68 5.77 -22.30 -22.53
C PHE A 68 5.50 -22.86 -21.13
N VAL A 69 4.23 -22.92 -20.75
CA VAL A 69 3.77 -23.41 -19.44
C VAL A 69 3.51 -24.92 -19.42
N CYS A 70 3.74 -25.61 -20.54
CA CYS A 70 3.60 -27.06 -20.64
C CYS A 70 4.74 -27.72 -21.43
N GLU A 71 5.25 -28.83 -20.89
CA GLU A 71 6.23 -29.70 -21.56
C GLU A 71 5.56 -30.77 -22.45
N ASN A 72 4.23 -30.96 -22.31
CA ASN A 72 3.43 -32.04 -22.92
C ASN A 72 2.00 -31.57 -23.28
N TYR A 73 1.54 -31.87 -24.50
CA TYR A 73 0.20 -31.58 -25.02
C TYR A 73 -0.95 -32.19 -24.20
N ASN A 74 -0.78 -33.42 -23.68
CA ASN A 74 -1.81 -34.12 -22.91
C ASN A 74 -2.09 -33.52 -21.53
N ASP A 75 -1.19 -32.64 -21.05
CA ASP A 75 -1.34 -32.02 -19.74
C ASP A 75 -1.84 -30.57 -19.84
N ILE A 76 -1.93 -29.98 -21.03
CA ILE A 76 -2.25 -28.55 -21.21
C ILE A 76 -3.61 -28.15 -20.62
N LEU A 77 -4.56 -29.09 -20.54
CA LEU A 77 -5.89 -28.88 -19.99
C LEU A 77 -6.05 -29.35 -18.53
N LYS A 78 -5.02 -29.93 -17.91
CA LYS A 78 -5.12 -30.44 -16.53
C LYS A 78 -4.79 -29.34 -15.53
N VAL A 79 -5.77 -28.96 -14.73
CA VAL A 79 -5.61 -28.03 -13.59
C VAL A 79 -4.82 -28.73 -12.47
N LYS A 80 -3.82 -28.03 -11.92
CA LYS A 80 -2.96 -28.48 -10.82
C LYS A 80 -3.51 -28.07 -9.44
N GLY A 81 -4.41 -27.09 -9.41
CA GLY A 81 -4.96 -26.48 -8.21
C GLY A 81 -4.25 -25.17 -7.86
N MET A 82 -4.95 -24.32 -7.11
CA MET A 82 -4.44 -23.03 -6.66
C MET A 82 -3.30 -23.17 -5.65
N PRO A 83 -2.23 -22.36 -5.75
CA PRO A 83 -1.23 -22.27 -4.69
C PRO A 83 -1.88 -21.66 -3.43
N GLY A 84 -1.31 -21.93 -2.25
CA GLY A 84 -1.80 -21.33 -1.01
C GLY A 84 -1.70 -19.78 -1.01
N CYS A 85 -0.67 -19.25 -1.68
CA CYS A 85 -0.47 -17.82 -1.89
C CYS A 85 -0.14 -17.55 -3.37
N ILE A 86 -0.94 -16.71 -4.03
CA ILE A 86 -0.76 -16.33 -5.44
C ILE A 86 0.37 -15.33 -5.65
N LEU A 87 0.92 -14.78 -4.55
CA LEU A 87 1.96 -13.76 -4.54
C LEU A 87 3.36 -14.32 -4.29
N ALA A 88 3.50 -15.64 -4.12
CA ALA A 88 4.74 -16.28 -3.68
C ALA A 88 5.74 -16.58 -4.80
N ASP A 89 5.38 -16.34 -6.06
CA ASP A 89 6.25 -16.56 -7.23
C ASP A 89 6.77 -15.24 -7.84
N GLU A 90 7.46 -15.35 -8.96
CA GLU A 90 8.04 -14.20 -9.67
C GLU A 90 6.98 -13.21 -10.16
N ASN A 91 5.82 -13.70 -10.65
CA ASN A 91 4.72 -12.84 -11.07
C ASN A 91 4.08 -12.14 -9.87
N GLY A 92 3.90 -12.87 -8.76
CA GLY A 92 3.44 -12.34 -7.49
C GLY A 92 4.31 -11.20 -6.96
N LYS A 93 5.63 -11.33 -7.07
CA LYS A 93 6.59 -10.28 -6.71
C LYS A 93 6.43 -9.04 -7.60
N GLU A 94 6.28 -9.23 -8.91
CA GLU A 94 6.07 -8.13 -9.84
C GLU A 94 4.77 -7.38 -9.56
N VAL A 95 3.66 -8.10 -9.35
CA VAL A 95 2.38 -7.51 -8.93
C VAL A 95 2.52 -6.75 -7.61
N THR A 96 3.26 -7.29 -6.63
CA THR A 96 3.53 -6.59 -5.37
C THR A 96 4.26 -5.26 -5.59
N ASN A 97 5.24 -5.22 -6.50
CA ASN A 97 5.95 -3.99 -6.84
C ASN A 97 5.03 -2.98 -7.54
N GLN A 98 4.21 -3.44 -8.49
CA GLN A 98 3.24 -2.60 -9.21
C GLN A 98 2.24 -1.97 -8.26
N VAL A 99 1.65 -2.76 -7.35
CA VAL A 99 0.71 -2.25 -6.34
C VAL A 99 1.39 -1.27 -5.38
N THR A 100 2.64 -1.55 -4.99
CA THR A 100 3.42 -0.63 -4.15
C THR A 100 3.67 0.70 -4.86
N ALA A 101 4.08 0.69 -6.12
CA ALA A 101 4.27 1.91 -6.90
C ALA A 101 2.96 2.68 -7.08
N LEU A 102 1.88 1.99 -7.45
CA LEU A 102 0.55 2.57 -7.65
C LEU A 102 0.07 3.34 -6.42
N MET A 103 0.11 2.70 -5.24
CA MET A 103 -0.37 3.34 -4.01
C MET A 103 0.54 4.50 -3.57
N TYR A 104 1.84 4.42 -3.84
CA TYR A 104 2.76 5.52 -3.55
C TYR A 104 2.52 6.72 -4.47
N GLU A 105 2.33 6.50 -5.76
CA GLU A 105 2.01 7.55 -6.72
C GLU A 105 0.69 8.24 -6.38
N TYR A 106 -0.32 7.50 -5.91
CA TYR A 106 -1.58 8.06 -5.44
C TYR A 106 -1.38 8.98 -4.23
N HIS A 107 -0.75 8.48 -3.16
CA HIS A 107 -0.56 9.25 -1.92
C HIS A 107 0.41 10.42 -2.06
N THR A 108 1.26 10.41 -3.10
CA THR A 108 2.11 11.55 -3.48
C THR A 108 1.47 12.49 -4.52
N GLY A 109 0.21 12.25 -4.88
CA GLY A 109 -0.59 13.13 -5.76
C GLY A 109 -0.21 13.07 -7.24
N LYS A 110 0.50 12.03 -7.69
CA LYS A 110 0.95 11.87 -9.08
C LYS A 110 -0.12 11.28 -10.00
N ILE A 111 -1.03 10.49 -9.44
CA ILE A 111 -2.14 9.85 -10.16
C ILE A 111 -3.47 10.09 -9.44
N SER A 112 -4.55 10.07 -10.21
CA SER A 112 -5.92 10.25 -9.72
C SER A 112 -6.51 8.96 -9.14
N LYS A 113 -7.65 9.10 -8.43
CA LYS A 113 -8.41 7.98 -7.88
C LYS A 113 -8.94 7.06 -8.99
N GLU A 114 -9.38 7.66 -10.09
CA GLU A 114 -9.92 6.97 -11.26
C GLU A 114 -8.85 6.11 -11.93
N GLU A 115 -7.61 6.61 -12.02
CA GLU A 115 -6.47 5.84 -12.52
C GLU A 115 -6.15 4.65 -11.62
N VAL A 116 -6.17 4.83 -10.29
CA VAL A 116 -5.98 3.73 -9.34
C VAL A 116 -7.04 2.64 -9.52
N VAL A 117 -8.32 3.02 -9.58
CA VAL A 117 -9.44 2.07 -9.75
C VAL A 117 -9.29 1.29 -11.06
N GLY A 118 -8.91 1.96 -12.16
CA GLY A 118 -8.62 1.29 -13.43
C GLY A 118 -7.48 0.27 -13.30
N LYS A 119 -6.40 0.63 -12.60
CA LYS A 119 -5.25 -0.26 -12.38
C LYS A 119 -5.54 -1.43 -11.44
N VAL A 120 -6.37 -1.25 -10.42
CA VAL A 120 -6.86 -2.36 -9.57
C VAL A 120 -7.55 -3.41 -10.44
N ARG A 121 -8.44 -2.96 -11.33
CA ARG A 121 -9.13 -3.85 -12.27
C ARG A 121 -8.16 -4.60 -13.19
N ASP A 122 -7.24 -3.88 -13.82
CA ASP A 122 -6.24 -4.47 -14.74
C ASP A 122 -5.45 -5.59 -14.03
N ILE A 123 -4.94 -5.32 -12.83
CA ILE A 123 -4.16 -6.27 -12.02
C ILE A 123 -4.99 -7.52 -11.68
N CYS A 124 -6.28 -7.36 -11.33
CA CYS A 124 -7.16 -8.52 -11.10
C CYS A 124 -7.31 -9.38 -12.35
N LEU A 125 -7.59 -8.77 -13.51
CA LEU A 125 -7.74 -9.47 -14.79
C LEU A 125 -6.47 -10.25 -15.15
N ASP A 126 -5.32 -9.58 -15.07
CA ASP A 126 -4.04 -10.14 -15.46
C ASP A 126 -3.57 -11.24 -14.50
N MET A 127 -3.83 -11.08 -13.19
CA MET A 127 -3.60 -12.15 -12.23
C MET A 127 -4.47 -13.38 -12.53
N ARG A 128 -5.75 -13.21 -12.86
CA ARG A 128 -6.63 -14.34 -13.22
C ARG A 128 -6.12 -15.08 -14.45
N VAL A 129 -5.71 -14.33 -15.47
CA VAL A 129 -5.07 -14.88 -16.68
C VAL A 129 -3.81 -15.65 -16.33
N TYR A 130 -2.93 -15.07 -15.51
CA TYR A 130 -1.69 -15.71 -15.09
C TYR A 130 -1.95 -17.03 -14.35
N GLN A 131 -2.91 -17.07 -13.43
CA GLN A 131 -3.27 -18.29 -12.70
C GLN A 131 -3.85 -19.36 -13.62
N SER A 132 -4.67 -18.98 -14.61
CA SER A 132 -5.16 -19.90 -15.64
C SER A 132 -4.05 -20.45 -16.53
N GLN A 133 -3.15 -19.59 -17.01
CA GLN A 133 -2.00 -20.00 -17.85
C GLN A 133 -1.02 -20.89 -17.08
N SER A 134 -0.84 -20.64 -15.79
CA SER A 134 -0.05 -21.48 -14.88
C SER A 134 -0.72 -22.81 -14.54
N ARG A 135 -1.94 -23.04 -15.06
CA ARG A 135 -2.78 -24.21 -14.84
C ARG A 135 -3.21 -24.39 -13.39
N HIS A 136 -3.25 -23.31 -12.61
CA HIS A 136 -3.73 -23.34 -11.24
C HIS A 136 -5.26 -23.36 -11.17
N THR A 137 -5.92 -22.73 -12.14
CA THR A 137 -7.37 -22.72 -12.28
C THR A 137 -7.79 -22.75 -13.75
N THR A 138 -9.10 -22.84 -14.01
CA THR A 138 -9.71 -22.61 -15.33
C THR A 138 -10.02 -21.14 -15.59
N GLY A 139 -10.01 -20.31 -14.54
CA GLY A 139 -10.41 -18.90 -14.56
C GLY A 139 -11.92 -18.66 -14.42
N TYR A 140 -12.72 -19.74 -14.35
CA TYR A 140 -14.17 -19.68 -14.10
C TYR A 140 -14.58 -20.36 -12.79
N ASP A 141 -13.65 -21.05 -12.12
CA ASP A 141 -13.94 -21.63 -10.82
C ASP A 141 -14.16 -20.51 -9.79
N LYS A 142 -15.33 -20.49 -9.16
CA LYS A 142 -15.72 -19.42 -8.23
C LYS A 142 -14.80 -19.37 -7.02
N LYS A 143 -14.42 -20.53 -6.47
CA LYS A 143 -13.59 -20.59 -5.27
C LYS A 143 -12.18 -20.08 -5.55
N ASP A 144 -11.61 -20.47 -6.69
CA ASP A 144 -10.30 -19.98 -7.11
C ASP A 144 -10.32 -18.47 -7.39
N ASN A 145 -11.35 -17.99 -8.07
CA ASN A 145 -11.53 -16.56 -8.36
C ASN A 145 -11.73 -15.74 -7.07
N LEU A 146 -12.49 -16.25 -6.10
CA LEU A 146 -12.66 -15.64 -4.79
C LEU A 146 -11.31 -15.56 -4.04
N GLN A 147 -10.49 -16.61 -4.09
CA GLN A 147 -9.14 -16.59 -3.52
C GLN A 147 -8.25 -15.52 -4.18
N ILE A 148 -8.31 -15.39 -5.51
CA ILE A 148 -7.53 -14.38 -6.25
C ILE A 148 -7.92 -12.98 -5.77
N LEU A 149 -9.21 -12.68 -5.73
CA LEU A 149 -9.71 -11.36 -5.31
C LEU A 149 -9.41 -11.06 -3.85
N GLY A 150 -9.54 -12.04 -2.95
CA GLY A 150 -9.22 -11.87 -1.53
C GLY A 150 -7.75 -11.55 -1.28
N GLN A 151 -6.82 -12.30 -1.91
CA GLN A 151 -5.39 -12.05 -1.72
C GLN A 151 -4.92 -10.75 -2.37
N LEU A 152 -5.49 -10.36 -3.51
CA LEU A 152 -5.22 -9.06 -4.11
C LEU A 152 -5.77 -7.92 -3.26
N TYR A 153 -6.96 -8.07 -2.67
CA TYR A 153 -7.52 -7.09 -1.74
C TYR A 153 -6.56 -6.82 -0.57
N GLU A 154 -6.11 -7.88 0.11
CA GLU A 154 -5.17 -7.74 1.23
C GLU A 154 -3.89 -7.01 0.82
N LEU A 155 -3.33 -7.35 -0.35
CA LEU A 155 -2.16 -6.66 -0.89
C LEU A 155 -2.44 -5.16 -1.15
N PHE A 156 -3.54 -4.84 -1.84
CA PHE A 156 -3.92 -3.46 -2.13
C PHE A 156 -4.13 -2.66 -0.86
N GLN A 157 -4.90 -3.18 0.10
CA GLN A 157 -5.18 -2.48 1.34
C GLN A 157 -3.91 -2.30 2.17
N LYS A 158 -3.05 -3.31 2.25
CA LYS A 158 -1.79 -3.19 2.96
C LYS A 158 -0.92 -2.09 2.37
N LYS A 159 -0.76 -2.07 1.04
CA LYS A 159 0.05 -1.06 0.35
C LYS A 159 -0.57 0.33 0.38
N ASN A 160 -1.90 0.42 0.37
CA ASN A 160 -2.62 1.68 0.56
C ASN A 160 -2.22 2.34 1.88
N VAL A 161 -2.34 1.62 3.01
CA VAL A 161 -2.01 2.20 4.33
C VAL A 161 -0.51 2.42 4.54
N THR A 162 0.36 1.50 4.09
CA THR A 162 1.81 1.67 4.28
C THR A 162 2.34 2.86 3.49
N ASN A 163 1.83 3.09 2.28
CA ASN A 163 2.26 4.21 1.45
C ASN A 163 1.64 5.54 1.87
N ALA A 164 0.41 5.54 2.39
CA ALA A 164 -0.17 6.72 3.04
C ALA A 164 0.70 7.19 4.21
N VAL A 165 1.12 6.26 5.08
CA VAL A 165 2.02 6.56 6.19
C VAL A 165 3.40 6.98 5.68
N ALA A 166 3.92 6.37 4.62
CA ALA A 166 5.20 6.80 4.04
C ALA A 166 5.15 8.24 3.54
N ALA A 167 4.15 8.61 2.74
CA ALA A 167 3.96 9.97 2.24
C ALA A 167 3.72 10.98 3.39
N CYS A 168 2.98 10.59 4.42
CA CYS A 168 2.84 11.37 5.65
C CYS A 168 4.22 11.66 6.27
N TYR A 169 5.05 10.64 6.47
CA TYR A 169 6.38 10.83 7.04
C TYR A 169 7.33 11.64 6.15
N GLU A 170 7.24 11.55 4.82
CA GLU A 170 8.04 12.39 3.91
C GLU A 170 7.71 13.89 4.09
N LYS A 171 6.43 14.23 4.30
CA LYS A 171 6.03 15.60 4.66
C LYS A 171 6.57 16.01 6.03
N GLY A 172 6.61 15.08 6.98
CA GLY A 172 7.21 15.28 8.30
C GLY A 172 8.71 15.52 8.24
N GLU A 173 9.42 14.80 7.37
CA GLU A 173 10.87 14.93 7.18
C GLU A 173 11.24 16.30 6.60
N GLU A 174 10.44 16.81 5.66
CA GLU A 174 10.57 18.18 5.16
C GLU A 174 10.44 19.21 6.29
N LEU A 175 9.44 19.05 7.16
CA LEU A 175 9.22 19.94 8.30
C LEU A 175 10.35 19.84 9.34
N ALA A 176 10.82 18.62 9.64
CA ALA A 176 11.95 18.41 10.54
C ALA A 176 13.22 19.09 10.00
N ARG A 177 13.52 18.95 8.71
CA ARG A 177 14.67 19.59 8.07
C ARG A 177 14.59 21.12 8.13
N GLN A 178 13.39 21.69 7.92
CA GLN A 178 13.15 23.13 8.05
C GLN A 178 13.38 23.65 9.48
N ASN A 179 13.09 22.81 10.48
CA ASN A 179 13.35 23.11 11.89
C ASN A 179 14.80 22.86 12.31
N GLY A 180 15.68 22.55 11.36
CA GLY A 180 17.09 22.28 11.62
C GLY A 180 17.35 20.93 12.27
N ALA A 181 16.39 19.99 12.23
CA ALA A 181 16.69 18.60 12.54
C ALA A 181 17.76 18.09 11.57
N GLY A 182 18.90 17.64 12.09
CA GLY A 182 19.88 16.88 11.31
C GLY A 182 19.36 15.48 10.92
N ASP A 183 20.26 14.54 10.64
CA ASP A 183 19.93 13.16 10.26
C ASP A 183 19.35 12.30 11.41
N ARG A 184 18.80 12.91 12.46
CA ARG A 184 18.24 12.21 13.62
C ARG A 184 16.76 11.90 13.38
N ASP A 185 16.36 10.68 13.72
CA ASP A 185 14.96 10.24 13.68
C ASP A 185 14.19 10.60 14.97
N ASP A 186 14.51 11.72 15.60
CA ASP A 186 13.99 12.20 16.89
C ASP A 186 12.70 13.02 16.77
N TRP A 187 11.90 12.74 15.74
CA TRP A 187 10.67 13.46 15.41
C TRP A 187 9.55 12.54 14.92
N LEU A 188 8.32 13.00 15.07
CA LEU A 188 7.10 12.35 14.58
C LEU A 188 6.24 13.32 13.80
N TYR A 189 5.53 12.78 12.80
CA TYR A 189 4.54 13.56 12.07
C TYR A 189 3.30 12.72 11.78
N TYR A 190 2.14 13.24 12.16
CA TYR A 190 0.81 12.69 11.89
C TYR A 190 -0.01 13.74 11.15
N ASP A 191 -0.75 13.33 10.13
CA ASP A 191 -1.63 14.21 9.38
C ASP A 191 -2.90 13.43 9.01
N ALA A 192 -4.04 13.95 9.47
CA ALA A 192 -5.34 13.34 9.30
C ALA A 192 -5.75 13.24 7.82
N ASP A 193 -5.23 14.11 6.95
CA ASP A 193 -5.58 14.08 5.53
C ASP A 193 -5.12 12.77 4.88
N TYR A 194 -3.97 12.22 5.28
CA TYR A 194 -3.51 10.91 4.81
C TYR A 194 -4.31 9.74 5.38
N TYR A 195 -4.81 9.86 6.62
CA TYR A 195 -5.75 8.89 7.19
C TYR A 195 -7.02 8.82 6.34
N TYR A 196 -7.64 9.97 6.07
CA TYR A 196 -8.90 10.02 5.31
C TYR A 196 -8.68 9.63 3.84
N ALA A 197 -7.56 9.99 3.23
CA ALA A 197 -7.20 9.54 1.88
C ALA A 197 -7.03 8.02 1.80
N ALA A 198 -6.46 7.39 2.83
CA ALA A 198 -6.33 5.94 2.91
C ALA A 198 -7.69 5.25 3.13
N GLU A 199 -8.56 5.77 4.00
CA GLU A 199 -9.91 5.23 4.22
C GLU A 199 -10.80 5.33 2.97
N GLU A 200 -10.75 6.46 2.27
CA GLU A 200 -11.47 6.63 1.01
C GLU A 200 -10.98 5.63 -0.05
N MET A 201 -9.65 5.50 -0.18
CA MET A 201 -9.07 4.56 -1.14
C MET A 201 -9.40 3.10 -0.77
N ARG A 202 -9.47 2.74 0.51
CA ARG A 202 -9.96 1.42 0.94
C ARG A 202 -11.35 1.14 0.37
N GLY A 203 -12.27 2.09 0.51
CA GLY A 203 -13.63 1.99 -0.03
C GLY A 203 -13.64 1.84 -1.56
N LEU A 204 -12.80 2.58 -2.27
CA LEU A 204 -12.67 2.47 -3.74
C LEU A 204 -12.11 1.11 -4.18
N ILE A 205 -11.10 0.58 -3.48
CA ILE A 205 -10.54 -0.75 -3.74
C ILE A 205 -11.62 -1.83 -3.53
N GLN A 206 -12.36 -1.76 -2.42
CA GLN A 206 -13.46 -2.70 -2.13
C GLN A 206 -14.53 -2.68 -3.24
N GLN A 207 -14.92 -1.48 -3.70
CA GLN A 207 -15.87 -1.32 -4.80
C GLN A 207 -15.33 -1.88 -6.11
N ALA A 208 -14.08 -1.59 -6.45
CA ALA A 208 -13.44 -2.10 -7.67
C ALA A 208 -13.39 -3.64 -7.67
N ILE A 209 -12.96 -4.25 -6.56
CA ILE A 209 -12.89 -5.71 -6.41
C ILE A 209 -14.29 -6.33 -6.43
N SER A 210 -15.29 -5.69 -5.81
CA SER A 210 -16.67 -6.17 -5.85
C SER A 210 -17.25 -6.13 -7.28
N SER A 211 -16.92 -5.09 -8.06
CA SER A 211 -17.31 -5.02 -9.47
C SER A 211 -16.70 -6.15 -10.28
N VAL A 212 -15.41 -6.43 -10.08
CA VAL A 212 -14.72 -7.53 -10.74
C VAL A 212 -15.31 -8.89 -10.32
N ALA A 213 -15.64 -9.07 -9.04
CA ALA A 213 -16.30 -10.29 -8.55
C ALA A 213 -17.63 -10.55 -9.28
N GLY A 214 -18.44 -9.51 -9.45
CA GLY A 214 -19.71 -9.59 -10.18
C GLY A 214 -19.52 -9.98 -11.65
N GLU A 215 -18.53 -9.41 -12.33
CA GLU A 215 -18.19 -9.75 -13.72
C GLU A 215 -17.65 -11.18 -13.87
N TRP A 216 -16.99 -11.68 -12.84
CA TRP A 216 -16.48 -13.05 -12.80
C TRP A 216 -17.52 -14.05 -12.30
N GLU A 217 -18.74 -13.59 -12.00
CA GLU A 217 -19.84 -14.37 -11.43
C GLU A 217 -19.43 -15.16 -10.17
N THR A 218 -18.49 -14.61 -9.39
CA THR A 218 -18.01 -15.19 -8.13
C THR A 218 -18.57 -14.43 -6.93
N ASP A 219 -18.34 -14.96 -5.73
CA ASP A 219 -18.70 -14.30 -4.49
C ASP A 219 -17.80 -13.08 -4.23
N VAL A 220 -18.33 -12.08 -3.52
CA VAL A 220 -17.53 -10.93 -3.09
C VAL A 220 -16.70 -11.34 -1.87
N PRO A 221 -15.39 -11.01 -1.80
CA PRO A 221 -14.59 -11.26 -0.61
C PRO A 221 -15.20 -10.62 0.65
N ASP A 222 -15.18 -11.34 1.77
CA ASP A 222 -15.51 -10.75 3.07
C ASP A 222 -14.33 -9.88 3.53
N PHE A 223 -14.36 -8.60 3.14
CA PHE A 223 -13.28 -7.67 3.40
C PHE A 223 -12.99 -7.48 4.88
N GLU A 224 -14.02 -7.47 5.73
CA GLU A 224 -13.83 -7.32 7.17
C GLU A 224 -13.16 -8.56 7.78
N GLU A 225 -13.56 -9.76 7.36
CA GLU A 225 -12.94 -11.00 7.83
C GLU A 225 -11.48 -11.11 7.35
N LEU A 226 -11.19 -10.66 6.13
CA LEU A 226 -9.82 -10.58 5.61
C LEU A 226 -8.98 -9.61 6.43
N GLU A 227 -9.46 -8.40 6.71
CA GLU A 227 -8.72 -7.43 7.53
C GLU A 227 -8.48 -7.91 8.96
N ARG A 228 -9.47 -8.59 9.57
CA ARG A 228 -9.35 -9.16 10.93
C ARG A 228 -8.31 -10.27 11.03
N ASN A 229 -8.19 -11.12 10.00
CA ASN A 229 -7.36 -12.32 10.01
C ASN A 229 -6.13 -12.25 9.12
N THR A 230 -5.80 -11.06 8.63
CA THR A 230 -4.68 -10.88 7.70
C THR A 230 -3.37 -11.37 8.28
N LEU A 231 -2.50 -11.89 7.40
CA LEU A 231 -1.15 -12.29 7.76
C LEU A 231 -0.17 -11.11 7.79
N TYR A 232 -0.55 -9.95 7.25
CA TYR A 232 0.27 -8.73 7.25
C TYR A 232 0.18 -7.98 8.58
N THR A 233 0.85 -8.51 9.61
CA THR A 233 0.78 -7.99 10.99
C THR A 233 2.08 -7.34 11.49
N LEU A 234 3.22 -7.61 10.85
CA LEU A 234 4.55 -7.24 11.35
C LEU A 234 4.83 -5.73 11.35
N ASP A 235 4.24 -5.01 10.40
CA ASP A 235 4.44 -3.57 10.13
C ASP A 235 3.14 -2.78 10.39
N GLY A 236 2.44 -3.15 11.47
CA GLY A 236 1.06 -2.75 11.72
C GLY A 236 0.05 -3.61 10.96
N LYS A 237 -1.23 -3.49 11.28
CA LYS A 237 -2.32 -4.22 10.62
C LYS A 237 -2.69 -3.57 9.27
N MET A 238 -3.99 -3.52 8.96
CA MET A 238 -4.56 -2.99 7.71
C MET A 238 -5.13 -1.58 7.85
N ASP A 239 -4.91 -0.91 8.98
CA ASP A 239 -5.39 0.44 9.25
C ASP A 239 -4.24 1.44 9.40
N PHE A 240 -4.50 2.69 9.03
CA PHE A 240 -3.50 3.76 9.01
C PHE A 240 -2.86 3.98 10.39
N ASN A 241 -3.66 4.04 11.46
CA ASN A 241 -3.16 4.36 12.79
C ASN A 241 -2.22 3.28 13.34
N SER A 242 -2.53 2.00 13.13
CA SER A 242 -1.66 0.89 13.51
C SER A 242 -0.32 0.93 12.77
N VAL A 243 -0.33 1.21 11.46
CA VAL A 243 0.89 1.32 10.65
C VAL A 243 1.70 2.56 11.01
N TRP A 244 1.02 3.69 11.23
CA TRP A 244 1.65 4.91 11.72
C TRP A 244 2.31 4.69 13.07
N ASN A 245 1.60 4.07 14.01
CA ASN A 245 2.13 3.81 15.34
C ASN A 245 3.33 2.86 15.29
N TRP A 246 3.28 1.82 14.46
CA TRP A 246 4.43 0.95 14.23
C TRP A 246 5.66 1.77 13.78
N ARG A 247 5.49 2.71 12.84
CA ARG A 247 6.58 3.58 12.38
C ARG A 247 7.03 4.57 13.47
N ALA A 248 6.11 5.08 14.28
CA ALA A 248 6.42 5.96 15.41
C ALA A 248 7.25 5.25 16.49
N LEU A 249 6.91 3.99 16.81
CA LEU A 249 7.66 3.17 17.75
C LEU A 249 9.08 2.87 17.27
N ASN A 250 9.27 2.65 15.97
CA ASN A 250 10.60 2.47 15.37
C ASN A 250 11.46 3.75 15.40
N ARG A 251 10.88 4.91 15.73
CA ARG A 251 11.61 6.17 15.97
C ARG A 251 11.86 6.46 17.46
N TYR A 252 11.35 5.62 18.36
CA TYR A 252 11.59 5.67 19.81
C TYR A 252 11.19 6.99 20.50
N CYS A 253 10.35 7.82 19.88
CA CYS A 253 10.07 9.17 20.39
C CYS A 253 8.56 9.48 20.58
N GLY A 254 7.69 8.50 20.35
CA GLY A 254 6.27 8.61 20.71
C GLY A 254 5.39 7.46 20.22
N THR A 255 4.11 7.51 20.59
CA THR A 255 3.08 6.50 20.29
C THR A 255 1.68 7.09 20.39
N ILE A 256 0.68 6.41 19.81
CA ILE A 256 -0.75 6.63 20.06
C ILE A 256 -1.34 5.41 20.79
N SER A 257 -2.27 5.63 21.72
CA SER A 257 -2.80 4.56 22.60
C SER A 257 -4.07 3.87 22.09
N ASP A 258 -4.79 4.47 21.14
CA ASP A 258 -5.97 3.87 20.50
C ASP A 258 -5.88 4.05 18.99
N PHE A 259 -5.92 2.93 18.26
CA PHE A 259 -5.78 2.88 16.81
C PHE A 259 -7.13 2.98 16.08
N ASN A 260 -8.25 2.75 16.77
CA ASN A 260 -9.56 2.66 16.13
C ASN A 260 -10.27 4.01 16.03
N GLU A 261 -9.85 5.01 16.80
CA GLU A 261 -10.46 6.34 16.74
C GLU A 261 -9.98 7.10 15.51
N ALA A 262 -10.92 7.60 14.70
CA ALA A 262 -10.61 8.47 13.57
C ALA A 262 -10.11 9.84 14.07
N PRO A 263 -9.04 10.39 13.47
CA PRO A 263 -8.57 11.74 13.79
C PRO A 263 -9.61 12.81 13.40
N PRO A 264 -9.66 13.96 14.09
CA PRO A 264 -10.42 15.10 13.59
C PRO A 264 -9.93 15.53 12.19
N GLU A 265 -10.84 15.84 11.26
CA GLU A 265 -10.47 16.33 9.93
C GLU A 265 -9.63 17.63 10.00
N GLY A 266 -8.63 17.76 9.12
CA GLY A 266 -7.72 18.90 9.09
C GLY A 266 -6.79 19.02 10.29
N PHE A 267 -6.64 17.94 11.08
CA PHE A 267 -5.67 17.84 12.17
C PHE A 267 -4.30 17.39 11.65
N SER A 268 -3.24 18.05 12.11
CA SER A 268 -1.89 17.49 12.04
C SER A 268 -1.12 17.75 13.32
N PHE A 269 -0.16 16.86 13.58
CA PHE A 269 0.68 16.84 14.75
C PHE A 269 2.12 16.59 14.34
N PHE A 270 3.00 17.49 14.71
CA PHE A 270 4.44 17.33 14.59
C PHE A 270 5.06 17.36 15.98
N PHE A 271 5.96 16.43 16.26
CA PHE A 271 6.76 16.43 17.47
C PHE A 271 8.23 16.32 17.10
N GLN A 272 9.07 17.03 17.84
CA GLN A 272 10.52 16.91 17.77
C GLN A 272 11.09 16.94 19.19
N GLU A 273 11.97 16.00 19.52
CA GLU A 273 12.58 15.85 20.84
C GLU A 273 13.48 17.04 21.19
N ASP A 274 14.33 17.46 20.26
CA ASP A 274 15.27 18.57 20.44
C ASP A 274 14.74 19.84 19.75
N LYS A 275 14.15 20.77 20.51
CA LYS A 275 13.66 22.06 19.96
C LYS A 275 14.80 22.96 19.47
N TYR A 276 15.93 22.95 20.15
CA TYR A 276 17.04 23.89 19.92
C TYR A 276 18.30 23.14 19.48
N GLN A 277 18.49 22.93 18.18
CA GLN A 277 19.75 22.39 17.68
C GLN A 277 20.85 23.46 17.72
N ALA A 278 21.96 23.16 18.41
CA ALA A 278 23.20 23.94 18.43
C ALA A 278 23.10 25.41 18.94
N GLN A 279 22.13 25.73 19.80
CA GLN A 279 22.02 27.07 20.39
C GLN A 279 22.88 27.22 21.66
N GLU A 280 23.86 28.13 21.60
CA GLU A 280 24.68 28.48 22.76
C GLU A 280 23.92 29.37 23.78
N GLY A 281 24.35 29.35 25.04
CA GLY A 281 23.82 30.23 26.09
C GLY A 281 22.49 29.80 26.72
N LEU A 282 21.84 28.73 26.24
CA LEU A 282 20.65 28.17 26.88
C LEU A 282 21.00 27.47 28.20
N SER A 283 20.08 27.56 29.18
CA SER A 283 20.17 26.81 30.43
C SER A 283 20.05 25.30 30.16
N PRO A 284 20.54 24.43 31.06
CA PRO A 284 20.42 22.98 30.87
C PRO A 284 18.98 22.49 30.65
N LEU A 285 18.00 23.06 31.35
CA LEU A 285 16.58 22.70 31.17
C LEU A 285 16.01 23.21 29.83
N GLU A 286 16.37 24.43 29.42
CA GLU A 286 15.92 24.96 28.13
C GLU A 286 16.46 24.16 26.94
N ARG A 287 17.68 23.61 27.05
CA ARG A 287 18.27 22.75 26.01
C ARG A 287 17.58 21.40 25.83
N GLN A 288 16.89 20.93 26.86
CA GLN A 288 16.22 19.62 26.87
C GLN A 288 14.77 19.72 26.35
N LYS A 289 14.26 20.92 26.08
CA LYS A 289 12.89 21.07 25.62
C LYS A 289 12.68 20.46 24.25
N GLY A 290 11.61 19.67 24.14
CA GLY A 290 11.02 19.33 22.85
C GLY A 290 10.01 20.36 22.40
N ALA A 291 9.50 20.17 21.19
CA ALA A 291 8.47 21.00 20.60
C ALA A 291 7.39 20.14 19.97
N ILE A 292 6.14 20.48 20.27
CA ILE A 292 4.96 19.98 19.59
C ILE A 292 4.40 21.13 18.76
N ARG A 293 4.07 20.85 17.49
CA ARG A 293 3.27 21.74 16.65
C ARG A 293 1.96 21.04 16.31
N ILE A 294 0.85 21.66 16.66
CA ILE A 294 -0.50 21.18 16.38
C ILE A 294 -1.14 22.13 15.38
N ALA A 295 -1.68 21.60 14.29
CA ALA A 295 -2.55 22.35 13.40
C ALA A 295 -3.96 21.73 13.40
N PHE A 296 -4.98 22.57 13.47
CA PHE A 296 -6.38 22.16 13.38
C PHE A 296 -7.23 23.29 12.79
N GLY A 297 -7.81 23.04 11.62
CA GLY A 297 -8.47 24.09 10.83
C GLY A 297 -7.49 25.23 10.50
N ASN A 298 -7.84 26.46 10.83
CA ASN A 298 -7.00 27.64 10.56
C ASN A 298 -6.06 28.01 11.73
N LYS A 299 -5.98 27.17 12.77
CA LYS A 299 -5.19 27.45 13.97
C LYS A 299 -3.95 26.57 14.00
N ILE A 300 -2.84 27.16 14.48
CA ILE A 300 -1.57 26.48 14.70
C ILE A 300 -1.10 26.86 16.10
N TRP A 301 -0.67 25.86 16.87
CA TRP A 301 -0.10 26.04 18.20
C TRP A 301 1.27 25.38 18.28
N GLU A 302 2.18 26.01 19.00
CA GLU A 302 3.49 25.49 19.32
C GLU A 302 3.61 25.36 20.84
N VAL A 303 3.83 24.13 21.30
CA VAL A 303 3.82 23.76 22.72
C VAL A 303 5.18 23.18 23.07
N ASP A 304 5.81 23.74 24.10
CA ASP A 304 7.06 23.19 24.64
C ASP A 304 6.78 21.86 25.36
N VAL A 305 7.65 20.88 25.14
CA VAL A 305 7.68 19.63 25.91
C VAL A 305 8.80 19.74 26.95
N PRO A 306 8.48 19.87 28.25
CA PRO A 306 9.45 20.23 29.27
C PRO A 306 10.21 19.00 29.78
N PHE A 307 10.97 18.32 28.92
CA PHE A 307 11.76 17.16 29.35
C PHE A 307 12.80 17.54 30.41
N ASN A 308 13.06 16.58 31.30
CA ASN A 308 14.17 16.62 32.24
C ASN A 308 14.81 15.23 32.34
N ASN A 309 15.98 15.09 31.73
CA ASN A 309 16.75 13.85 31.69
C ASN A 309 17.78 13.78 32.83
N SER A 310 17.67 14.65 33.85
CA SER A 310 18.64 14.73 34.94
C SER A 310 18.00 14.88 36.31
N LEU A 311 18.44 14.02 37.25
CA LEU A 311 18.10 14.14 38.68
C LEU A 311 18.68 15.41 39.33
N VAL A 312 19.62 16.09 38.67
CA VAL A 312 20.24 17.34 39.17
C VAL A 312 19.26 18.51 39.08
N PHE A 313 18.35 18.50 38.09
CA PHE A 313 17.44 19.62 37.82
C PHE A 313 16.00 19.36 38.29
N GLY A 314 15.77 18.26 39.01
CA GLY A 314 14.47 17.87 39.53
C GLY A 314 14.18 16.39 39.30
N ALA A 315 12.91 16.00 39.46
CA ALA A 315 12.48 14.65 39.08
C ALA A 315 12.64 14.47 37.57
N VAL A 316 13.11 13.29 37.16
CA VAL A 316 13.23 12.93 35.74
C VAL A 316 11.83 12.93 35.12
N GLN A 317 11.71 13.56 33.95
CA GLN A 317 10.48 13.68 33.18
C GLN A 317 10.80 13.43 31.71
N GLU A 318 10.54 12.21 31.25
CA GLU A 318 10.94 11.75 29.91
C GLU A 318 9.76 11.39 29.02
N LYS A 319 8.53 11.44 29.54
CA LYS A 319 7.30 11.08 28.84
C LYS A 319 6.18 12.05 29.20
N PHE A 320 5.46 12.51 28.19
CA PHE A 320 4.33 13.41 28.33
C PHE A 320 3.14 12.97 27.47
N ASN A 321 1.92 13.28 27.94
CA ASN A 321 0.73 13.19 27.12
C ASN A 321 0.52 14.51 26.38
N ALA A 322 0.37 14.45 25.05
CA ALA A 322 0.24 15.66 24.24
C ALA A 322 -1.05 16.44 24.52
N GLY A 323 -2.15 15.74 24.84
CA GLY A 323 -3.43 16.36 25.20
C GLY A 323 -3.38 17.12 26.53
N GLU A 324 -2.64 16.61 27.52
CA GLU A 324 -2.40 17.31 28.79
C GLU A 324 -1.55 18.57 28.57
N LEU A 325 -0.42 18.45 27.87
CA LEU A 325 0.42 19.60 27.53
C LEU A 325 -0.35 20.68 26.78
N PHE A 326 -1.15 20.28 25.79
CA PHE A 326 -1.94 21.22 25.00
C PHE A 326 -3.03 21.90 25.84
N ARG A 327 -3.70 21.16 26.73
CA ARG A 327 -4.71 21.71 27.65
C ARG A 327 -4.10 22.76 28.58
N ASP A 328 -2.93 22.49 29.12
CA ASP A 328 -2.22 23.41 30.01
C ASP A 328 -1.77 24.67 29.25
N TYR A 329 -1.39 24.52 27.98
CA TYR A 329 -1.00 25.64 27.12
C TYR A 329 -2.16 26.58 26.78
N VAL A 330 -3.32 26.05 26.35
CA VAL A 330 -4.46 26.88 25.91
C VAL A 330 -5.34 27.38 27.06
N GLY A 331 -5.19 26.83 28.27
CA GLY A 331 -6.06 27.14 29.41
C GLY A 331 -7.46 26.51 29.33
N GLN A 332 -8.22 26.58 30.44
CA GLN A 332 -9.56 26.01 30.52
C GLN A 332 -10.56 26.80 29.65
N GLY A 333 -10.88 26.30 28.45
CA GLY A 333 -12.04 26.74 27.67
C GLY A 333 -11.82 27.07 26.19
N GLU A 334 -10.60 27.00 25.66
CA GLU A 334 -10.31 27.45 24.28
C GLU A 334 -10.11 26.34 23.24
N ALA A 335 -9.87 25.10 23.68
CA ALA A 335 -9.59 23.99 22.77
C ALA A 335 -10.84 23.16 22.44
N ASP A 336 -10.97 22.80 21.16
CA ASP A 336 -12.04 21.92 20.68
C ASP A 336 -11.99 20.56 21.40
N ALA A 337 -13.15 20.10 21.90
CA ALA A 337 -13.24 18.87 22.68
C ALA A 337 -12.82 17.62 21.90
N ARG A 338 -13.07 17.57 20.58
CA ARG A 338 -12.65 16.47 19.71
C ARG A 338 -11.14 16.47 19.54
N LEU A 339 -10.54 17.64 19.31
CA LEU A 339 -9.08 17.78 19.24
C LEU A 339 -8.41 17.32 20.54
N LEU A 340 -8.91 17.79 21.70
CA LEU A 340 -8.37 17.38 23.00
C LEU A 340 -8.52 15.87 23.26
N SER A 341 -9.66 15.29 22.90
CA SER A 341 -9.90 13.84 23.03
C SER A 341 -8.90 13.04 22.22
N PHE A 342 -8.64 13.45 20.98
CA PHE A 342 -7.72 12.74 20.09
C PHE A 342 -6.25 12.93 20.52
N LEU A 343 -5.84 14.17 20.80
CA LEU A 343 -4.49 14.47 21.32
C LEU A 343 -4.19 13.78 22.65
N GLY A 344 -5.21 13.56 23.48
CA GLY A 344 -5.11 12.80 24.72
C GLY A 344 -4.64 11.36 24.53
N LYS A 345 -4.57 10.85 23.30
CA LYS A 345 -4.06 9.51 22.98
C LYS A 345 -2.58 9.50 22.62
N PHE A 346 -2.00 10.66 22.29
CA PHE A 346 -0.61 10.79 21.89
C PHE A 346 0.27 10.91 23.11
N HIS A 347 1.29 10.07 23.16
CA HIS A 347 2.38 10.17 24.11
C HIS A 347 3.66 10.45 23.36
N VAL A 348 4.37 11.49 23.78
CA VAL A 348 5.70 11.82 23.29
C VAL A 348 6.71 11.55 24.39
N PHE A 349 7.89 11.10 24.02
CA PHE A 349 8.94 10.78 24.97
C PHE A 349 10.32 10.96 24.35
N THR A 350 11.33 11.02 25.20
CA THR A 350 12.72 11.06 24.76
C THR A 350 13.11 9.74 24.10
N SER A 351 13.99 9.79 23.10
CA SER A 351 14.58 8.61 22.46
C SER A 351 15.23 7.67 23.49
N ALA A 352 15.89 8.24 24.51
CA ALA A 352 16.44 7.49 25.63
C ALA A 352 15.37 6.67 26.39
N TYR A 353 14.21 7.25 26.65
CA TYR A 353 13.10 6.52 27.28
C TYR A 353 12.57 5.43 26.35
N GLY A 354 12.35 5.73 25.07
CA GLY A 354 11.86 4.76 24.09
C GLY A 354 12.78 3.55 23.92
N HIS A 355 14.10 3.75 23.90
CA HIS A 355 15.05 2.63 23.83
C HIS A 355 15.02 1.69 25.04
N ASN A 356 14.52 2.16 26.18
CA ASN A 356 14.43 1.39 27.42
C ASN A 356 13.03 0.79 27.66
N MET A 357 12.08 0.98 26.74
CA MET A 357 10.78 0.33 26.85
C MET A 357 10.89 -1.15 26.45
N ASP A 358 10.33 -2.03 27.28
CA ASP A 358 10.04 -3.40 26.88
C ASP A 358 8.83 -3.37 25.94
N TRP A 359 9.07 -3.63 24.65
CA TRP A 359 8.06 -3.56 23.58
C TRP A 359 7.34 -4.89 23.36
#